data_AF-A0A967TKL0-F1
#
_entry.id   AF-A0A967TKL0-F1
#
_cell.length_a   1.000
_cell.length_b   1.000
_cell.length_c   1.000
_cell.angle_alpha   90.00
_cell.angle_beta   90.00
_cell.angle_gamma   90.00
#
_symmetry.space_group_name_H-M   'P 1'
#
loop_
_entity.id
_entity.type
_entity.pdbx_description
1 polymer ?
#
loop_
_entity_poly.entity_id
_entity_poly.type
_entity_poly.pdbx_seq_one_letter_code
_entity_poly.pdbx_strand_id
1 'polypeptide(L)'
;MLEPRLVGEGPIADVVVVRVHCAGRDGGRPVRAEVDLMTFHDPETGLTAMQRCTGFDAAIVAAMAARGEIEPGVSVRERSVDPERYVEELARRGIEVERRRVPLE
;
A
#
# COMPACT_ATOMS: atom_id res chain seq x y z
N MET A 1 -2.51 -28.27 -15.38
CA MET A 1 -1.62 -27.10 -15.22
C MET A 1 -2.28 -25.91 -15.89
N LEU A 2 -2.53 -24.81 -15.15
CA LEU A 2 -3.24 -23.63 -15.68
C LEU A 2 -2.31 -22.54 -16.21
N GLU A 3 -1.06 -22.47 -15.75
CA GLU A 3 -0.12 -21.38 -16.08
C GLU A 3 0.04 -21.12 -17.59
N PRO A 4 0.20 -22.12 -18.48
CA PRO A 4 0.35 -21.86 -19.92
C PRO A 4 -0.91 -21.25 -20.57
N ARG A 5 -2.06 -21.25 -19.88
CA ARG A 5 -3.33 -20.70 -20.36
C ARG A 5 -3.64 -19.33 -19.76
N LEU A 6 -2.90 -18.91 -18.73
CA LEU A 6 -3.13 -17.67 -17.98
C LEU A 6 -1.98 -16.67 -18.16
N VAL A 7 -0.77 -17.16 -18.42
CA VAL A 7 0.40 -16.32 -18.69
C VAL A 7 0.50 -16.12 -20.19
N GLY A 8 0.23 -14.89 -20.64
CA GLY A 8 0.40 -14.49 -22.04
C GLY A 8 1.86 -14.29 -22.41
N GLU A 9 2.12 -14.13 -23.71
CA GLU A 9 3.43 -13.70 -24.21
C GLU A 9 3.53 -12.16 -24.15
N GLY A 10 4.66 -11.64 -23.67
CA GLY A 10 4.91 -10.20 -23.60
C GLY A 10 4.82 -9.60 -22.18
N PRO A 11 4.93 -8.26 -22.07
CA PRO A 11 4.95 -7.57 -20.78
C PRO A 11 3.61 -7.67 -20.05
N ILE A 12 3.66 -7.86 -18.74
CA ILE A 12 2.48 -7.97 -17.87
C ILE A 12 2.08 -6.58 -17.39
N ALA A 13 0.97 -6.08 -17.94
CA ALA A 13 0.28 -4.91 -17.41
C ALA A 13 -0.73 -5.35 -16.35
N ASP A 14 -0.29 -5.45 -15.10
CA ASP A 14 -1.13 -5.77 -13.94
C ASP A 14 -1.64 -4.50 -13.24
N VAL A 15 -2.48 -4.74 -12.24
CA VAL A 15 -3.07 -3.72 -11.37
C VAL A 15 -3.11 -4.26 -9.95
N VAL A 16 -2.86 -3.38 -8.98
CA VAL A 16 -3.10 -3.64 -7.56
C VAL A 16 -4.18 -2.69 -7.08
N VAL A 17 -5.21 -3.25 -6.45
CA VAL A 17 -6.30 -2.49 -5.81
C VAL A 17 -6.39 -2.94 -4.36
N VAL A 18 -6.27 -1.99 -3.44
CA VAL A 18 -6.45 -2.19 -2.01
C VAL A 18 -7.56 -1.26 -1.54
N ARG A 19 -8.51 -1.82 -0.80
CA ARG A 19 -9.60 -1.08 -0.15
C ARG A 19 -9.80 -1.61 1.25
N VAL A 20 -9.65 -0.74 2.23
CA VAL A 20 -9.88 -1.03 3.64
C VAL A 20 -11.16 -0.31 4.07
N HIS A 21 -12.10 -1.06 4.64
CA HIS A 21 -13.31 -0.52 5.24
C HIS A 21 -13.30 -0.77 6.74
N CYS A 22 -13.42 0.29 7.53
CA CYS A 22 -13.54 0.21 8.98
C CYS A 22 -14.85 0.89 9.41
N ALA A 23 -15.83 0.10 9.85
CA ALA A 23 -17.10 0.60 10.39
C ALA A 23 -17.02 0.72 11.90
N GLY A 24 -17.55 1.80 12.45
CA GLY A 24 -17.54 2.07 13.88
C GLY A 24 -18.48 3.20 14.26
N ARG A 25 -18.22 3.78 15.42
CA ARG A 25 -18.92 4.97 15.92
C ARG A 25 -17.92 6.06 16.23
N ASP A 26 -18.28 7.29 15.91
CA ASP A 26 -17.57 8.49 16.36
C ASP A 26 -18.59 9.50 16.88
N GLY A 27 -18.35 10.04 18.06
CA GLY A 27 -19.35 10.85 18.78
C GLY A 27 -20.70 10.16 18.93
N GLY A 28 -20.73 8.82 19.04
CA GLY A 28 -21.94 8.00 19.14
C GLY A 28 -22.66 7.73 17.80
N ARG A 29 -22.27 8.37 16.70
CA ARG A 29 -22.91 8.21 15.38
C ARG A 29 -22.22 7.12 14.56
N PRO A 30 -22.97 6.24 13.86
CA PRO A 30 -22.38 5.26 12.94
C PRO A 30 -21.57 5.95 11.83
N VAL A 31 -20.37 5.44 11.57
CA VAL A 31 -19.47 5.98 10.55
C VAL A 31 -18.56 4.90 9.98
N ARG A 32 -18.10 5.09 8.73
CA ARG A 32 -17.11 4.27 8.06
C ARG A 32 -15.88 5.09 7.70
N ALA A 33 -14.70 4.60 8.03
CA ALA A 33 -13.44 5.05 7.45
C ALA A 33 -13.08 4.13 6.28
N GLU A 34 -12.63 4.72 5.18
CA GLU A 34 -12.20 4.03 3.97
C GLU A 34 -10.77 4.45 3.63
N VAL A 35 -9.96 3.48 3.23
CA VAL A 35 -8.64 3.72 2.66
C VAL A 35 -8.54 2.99 1.34
N ASP A 36 -8.22 3.71 0.27
CA ASP A 36 -8.04 3.15 -1.06
C ASP A 36 -6.62 3.39 -1.56
N LEU A 37 -6.10 2.40 -2.28
CA LEU A 37 -4.88 2.50 -3.07
C LEU A 37 -5.12 1.74 -4.37
N MET A 38 -4.78 2.38 -5.49
CA MET A 38 -4.79 1.75 -6.80
C MET A 38 -3.50 2.10 -7.51
N THR A 39 -2.79 1.09 -8.00
CA THR A 39 -1.58 1.28 -8.80
C THR A 39 -1.55 0.33 -9.97
N PHE A 40 -0.85 0.75 -11.01
CA PHE A 40 -0.76 0.09 -12.31
C PHE A 40 0.69 -0.16 -12.67
N HIS A 41 0.90 -1.07 -13.62
CA HIS A 41 2.18 -1.21 -14.31
C HIS A 41 2.72 0.15 -14.77
N ASP A 42 4.01 0.36 -14.55
CA ASP A 42 4.73 1.56 -14.94
C ASP A 42 5.55 1.30 -16.22
N PRO A 43 5.17 1.88 -17.36
CA PRO A 43 5.86 1.66 -18.62
C PRO A 43 7.25 2.31 -18.70
N GLU A 44 7.55 3.30 -17.86
CA GLU A 44 8.86 3.96 -17.86
C GLU A 44 9.92 3.09 -17.21
N THR A 45 9.59 2.47 -16.08
CA THR A 45 10.49 1.57 -15.34
C THR A 45 10.37 0.10 -15.75
N GLY A 46 9.26 -0.27 -16.43
CA GLY A 46 8.92 -1.65 -16.76
C GLY A 46 8.47 -2.48 -15.56
N LEU A 47 8.28 -1.85 -14.39
CA LEU A 47 7.83 -2.55 -13.18
C LEU A 47 6.33 -2.77 -13.22
N THR A 48 5.91 -4.00 -12.88
CA THR A 48 4.50 -4.31 -12.68
C THR A 48 3.98 -3.63 -11.41
N ALA A 49 2.67 -3.37 -11.32
CA ALA A 49 1.98 -2.87 -10.13
C ALA A 49 2.32 -3.70 -8.88
N MET A 50 2.32 -5.04 -9.00
CA MET A 50 2.72 -5.94 -7.91
C MET A 50 4.18 -5.70 -7.48
N GLN A 51 5.11 -5.60 -8.42
CA GLN A 51 6.51 -5.33 -8.12
C GLN A 51 6.71 -3.98 -7.44
N ARG A 52 6.01 -2.94 -7.90
CA ARG A 52 6.05 -1.60 -7.29
C ARG A 52 5.53 -1.64 -5.85
N CYS A 53 4.34 -2.20 -5.61
CA CYS A 53 3.77 -2.31 -4.27
C CYS A 53 4.66 -3.08 -3.30
N THR A 54 5.17 -4.25 -3.72
CA THR A 54 5.98 -5.10 -2.83
C THR A 54 7.40 -4.53 -2.64
N GLY A 55 8.06 -4.13 -3.72
CA GLY A 55 9.43 -3.65 -3.69
C GLY A 55 9.57 -2.31 -2.98
N PHE A 56 8.66 -1.38 -3.22
CA PHE A 56 8.71 -0.07 -2.58
C PHE A 56 8.39 -0.15 -1.09
N ASP A 57 7.41 -0.96 -0.65
CA ASP A 57 7.16 -1.22 0.77
C ASP A 57 8.43 -1.68 1.48
N ALA A 58 9.08 -2.74 0.96
CA ALA A 58 10.31 -3.27 1.55
C ALA A 58 11.44 -2.23 1.57
N ALA A 59 11.64 -1.48 0.49
CA ALA A 59 12.68 -0.47 0.40
C ALA A 59 12.46 0.71 1.36
N ILE A 60 11.22 1.17 1.51
CA ILE A 60 10.87 2.26 2.44
C ILE A 60 11.17 1.84 3.87
N VAL A 61 10.65 0.68 4.30
CA VAL A 61 10.85 0.18 5.67
C VAL A 61 12.35 -0.06 5.95
N ALA A 62 13.08 -0.64 5.00
CA ALA A 62 14.53 -0.82 5.13
C ALA A 62 15.27 0.52 5.27
N ALA A 63 14.89 1.53 4.50
CA ALA A 63 15.50 2.85 4.58
C ALA A 63 15.17 3.56 5.90
N MET A 64 13.94 3.43 6.41
CA MET A 64 13.56 3.94 7.75
C MET A 64 14.37 3.27 8.86
N ALA A 65 14.54 1.94 8.80
CA ALA A 65 15.38 1.21 9.75
C ALA A 65 16.85 1.68 9.68
N ALA A 66 17.40 1.82 8.48
CA ALA A 66 18.77 2.29 8.28
C ALA A 66 19.02 3.72 8.81
N ARG A 67 17.97 4.56 8.84
CA ARG A 67 18.02 5.91 9.41
C ARG A 67 17.77 5.96 10.92
N GLY A 68 17.55 4.82 11.57
CA GLY A 68 17.26 4.74 13.00
C GLY A 68 15.85 5.21 13.38
N GLU A 69 14.92 5.24 12.42
CA GLU A 69 13.51 5.58 12.69
C GLU A 69 12.71 4.40 13.25
N ILE A 70 13.27 3.19 13.18
CA ILE A 70 12.67 1.95 13.67
C ILE A 70 13.63 1.35 14.71
N GLU A 71 13.12 1.03 15.88
CA GLU A 71 13.91 0.43 16.97
C GLU A 71 14.47 -0.96 16.58
N PRO A 72 15.71 -1.29 16.98
CA PRO A 72 16.29 -2.60 16.73
C PRO A 72 15.50 -3.75 17.36
N GLY A 73 15.38 -4.87 16.64
CA GLY A 73 14.76 -6.11 17.13
C GLY A 73 13.60 -6.58 16.27
N VAL A 74 12.88 -7.59 16.78
CA VAL A 74 11.68 -8.14 16.10
C VAL A 74 10.45 -7.44 16.64
N SER A 75 9.70 -6.78 15.75
CA SER A 75 8.48 -6.07 16.08
C SER A 75 7.43 -6.21 14.98
N VAL A 76 6.16 -6.00 15.34
CA VAL A 76 5.07 -5.93 14.37
C VAL A 76 5.06 -4.54 13.72
N ARG A 77 4.92 -4.50 12.41
CA ARG A 77 5.07 -3.28 11.59
C ARG A 77 4.17 -2.15 12.05
N GLU A 78 2.92 -2.48 12.40
CA GLU A 78 1.89 -1.53 12.81
C GLU A 78 2.24 -0.79 14.11
N ARG A 79 3.24 -1.26 14.87
CA ARG A 79 3.73 -0.63 16.09
C ARG A 79 5.10 0.01 15.95
N SER A 80 5.85 -0.33 14.90
CA SER A 80 7.26 0.06 14.76
C SER A 80 7.53 1.00 13.59
N VAL A 81 6.60 1.12 12.64
CA VAL A 81 6.70 2.05 11.52
C VAL A 81 5.72 3.20 11.73
N ASP A 82 6.21 4.44 11.65
CA ASP A 82 5.35 5.62 11.65
C ASP A 82 4.45 5.61 10.38
N PRO A 83 3.12 5.57 10.55
CA PRO A 83 2.20 5.38 9.42
C PRO A 83 2.12 6.61 8.51
N GLU A 84 2.28 7.82 9.04
CA GLU A 84 2.18 9.04 8.23
C GLU A 84 3.44 9.21 7.38
N ARG A 85 4.63 9.01 7.97
CA ARG A 85 5.89 9.00 7.20
C ARG A 85 5.91 7.92 6.14
N TYR A 86 5.41 6.73 6.45
CA TYR A 86 5.33 5.64 5.47
C TYR A 86 4.44 6.01 4.27
N VAL A 87 3.28 6.61 4.52
CA VAL A 87 2.37 7.05 3.44
C VAL A 87 2.97 8.20 2.63
N GLU A 88 3.70 9.14 3.26
CA GLU A 88 4.45 10.17 2.54
C GLU A 88 5.51 9.57 1.61
N GLU A 89 6.23 8.53 2.06
CA GLU A 89 7.23 7.84 1.23
C GLU A 89 6.59 7.07 0.06
N LEU A 90 5.38 6.53 0.22
CA LEU A 90 4.62 5.93 -0.88
C LEU A 90 4.24 6.98 -1.94
N ALA A 91 3.73 8.14 -1.51
CA ALA A 91 3.36 9.24 -2.42
C ALA A 91 4.57 9.74 -3.23
N ARG A 92 5.75 9.85 -2.61
CA ARG A 92 7.01 10.18 -3.31
C ARG A 92 7.39 9.20 -4.44
N ARG A 93 6.83 8.00 -4.44
CA ARG A 93 7.05 6.95 -5.45
C ARG A 93 5.82 6.76 -6.37
N GLY A 94 4.90 7.71 -6.35
CA GLY A 94 3.69 7.71 -7.17
C GLY A 94 2.69 6.63 -6.77
N ILE A 95 2.66 6.24 -5.50
CA ILE A 95 1.63 5.36 -4.93
C ILE A 95 0.79 6.21 -3.97
N GLU A 96 -0.36 6.65 -4.46
CA GLU A 96 -1.27 7.50 -3.70
C GLU A 96 -2.21 6.66 -2.82
N VAL A 97 -2.46 7.16 -1.62
CA VAL A 97 -3.39 6.57 -0.66
C VAL A 97 -4.51 7.55 -0.38
N GLU A 98 -5.72 7.23 -0.83
CA GLU A 98 -6.90 8.03 -0.55
C GLU A 98 -7.54 7.61 0.77
N ARG A 99 -7.85 8.59 1.62
CA ARG A 99 -8.53 8.36 2.91
C ARG A 99 -9.87 9.10 2.87
N ARG A 100 -10.97 8.38 3.15
CA ARG A 100 -12.31 8.98 3.21
C ARG A 100 -13.02 8.58 4.49
N ARG A 101 -13.92 9.46 4.92
CA ARG A 101 -14.81 9.22 6.05
C ARG A 101 -16.25 9.39 5.59
N VAL A 102 -17.04 8.34 5.72
CA VAL A 102 -18.39 8.23 5.18
C VAL A 102 -19.36 7.98 6.34
N PRO A 103 -20.31 8.89 6.63
CA PRO A 103 -21.40 8.62 7.57
C PRO A 103 -22.14 7.34 7.17
N LEU A 104 -22.49 6.51 8.14
CA LEU A 104 -23.38 5.37 7.91
C LEU A 104 -24.78 5.79 8.36
N GLU A 105 -25.75 5.67 7.46
CA GLU A 105 -27.17 5.92 7.74
C GLU A 105 -27.72 4.92 8.77
#